data_AF-A0A068QQU6-F1
#
_entry.id   AF-A0A068QQU6-F1
#
_cell.length_a   1.000
_cell.length_b   1.000
_cell.length_c   1.000
_cell.angle_alpha   90.00
_cell.angle_beta   90.00
_cell.angle_gamma   90.00
#
_symmetry.space_group_name_H-M   'P 1'
#
loop_
_entity.id
_entity.type
_entity.pdbx_description
1 polymer ?
#
loop_
_entity_poly.entity_id
_entity_poly.type
_entity_poly.pdbx_seq_one_letter_code
_entity_poly.pdbx_strand_id
1 'polypeptide(L)'
;MASHLGVSALLRSNTVIFEIIKLFGAFYLSYLAWGAFKAKPIQVKGNTENFNDNKKLIKKGLIMNLSNPKVIIFFLAFFPQFTTNNVNAIPVSLQLLCLGLLFVCIAFIVFALISYLSGFLNSAISNNPSIQTALNKITCLIFIALAVNLLISQF
;
A
#
# COMPACT_ATOMS: atom_id res chain seq x y z
N MET A 1 -10.49 -26.38 -10.29
CA MET A 1 -9.72 -26.40 -9.03
C MET A 1 -8.24 -26.53 -9.35
N ALA A 2 -7.57 -25.44 -9.76
CA ALA A 2 -6.11 -25.45 -10.02
C ALA A 2 -5.61 -24.01 -10.22
N SER A 3 -5.57 -23.23 -9.14
CA SER A 3 -4.84 -21.96 -9.07
C SER A 3 -4.59 -21.57 -7.62
N HIS A 4 -4.06 -22.52 -6.85
CA HIS A 4 -3.40 -22.26 -5.56
C HIS A 4 -1.90 -22.57 -5.70
N LEU A 5 -1.28 -22.10 -6.80
CA LEU A 5 0.16 -22.19 -7.04
C LEU A 5 0.74 -20.77 -7.07
N GLY A 6 0.44 -19.99 -6.04
CA GLY A 6 1.02 -18.66 -5.87
C GLY A 6 2.27 -18.68 -4.99
N VAL A 7 2.92 -17.52 -4.84
CA VAL A 7 4.01 -17.31 -3.86
C VAL A 7 3.59 -17.75 -2.45
N SER A 8 2.30 -17.65 -2.11
CA SER A 8 1.69 -18.18 -0.89
C SER A 8 1.80 -19.71 -0.74
N ALA A 9 1.77 -20.49 -1.84
CA ALA A 9 1.97 -21.94 -1.81
C ALA A 9 3.46 -22.33 -1.68
N LEU A 10 4.37 -21.54 -2.27
CA LEU A 10 5.81 -21.67 -2.07
C LEU A 10 6.26 -21.25 -0.66
N LEU A 11 5.63 -20.22 -0.08
CA LEU A 11 5.84 -19.84 1.32
C LEU A 11 5.30 -20.92 2.26
N ARG A 12 4.24 -21.62 1.86
CA ARG A 12 3.68 -22.75 2.63
C ARG A 12 4.57 -23.99 2.59
N SER A 13 5.41 -24.16 1.58
CA SER A 13 6.34 -25.30 1.51
C SER A 13 7.59 -25.12 2.37
N ASN A 14 7.90 -23.89 2.82
CA ASN A 14 9.07 -23.60 3.64
C ASN A 14 8.73 -22.74 4.86
N THR A 15 8.46 -23.41 5.98
CA THR A 15 8.11 -22.82 7.28
C THR A 15 9.13 -21.77 7.75
N VAL A 16 10.43 -21.98 7.48
CA VAL A 16 11.50 -21.07 7.94
C VAL A 16 11.45 -19.73 7.22
N ILE A 17 11.30 -19.73 5.89
CA ILE A 17 11.21 -18.50 5.09
C ILE A 17 9.98 -17.69 5.51
N PHE A 18 8.87 -18.38 5.77
CA PHE A 18 7.64 -17.75 6.24
C PHE A 18 7.82 -17.11 7.62
N GLU A 19 8.43 -17.80 8.60
CA GLU A 19 8.69 -17.23 9.92
C GLU A 19 9.63 -16.02 9.88
N ILE A 20 10.67 -16.04 9.03
CA ILE A 20 11.57 -14.89 8.85
C ILE A 20 10.78 -13.69 8.33
N ILE A 21 9.98 -13.87 7.27
CA ILE A 21 9.17 -12.78 6.70
C ILE A 21 8.16 -12.25 7.71
N LYS A 22 7.53 -13.15 8.48
CA LYS A 22 6.57 -12.81 9.54
C LYS A 22 7.22 -11.97 10.65
N LEU A 23 8.40 -12.36 11.10
CA LEU A 23 9.17 -11.63 12.11
C LEU A 23 9.59 -10.25 11.59
N PHE A 24 10.14 -10.17 10.38
CA PHE A 24 10.48 -8.90 9.73
C PHE A 24 9.27 -7.98 9.56
N GLY A 25 8.14 -8.52 9.13
CA GLY A 25 6.89 -7.79 8.98
C GLY A 25 6.38 -7.23 10.31
N ALA A 26 6.46 -8.01 11.39
CA ALA A 26 6.06 -7.58 12.72
C ALA A 26 6.98 -6.47 13.27
N PHE A 27 8.30 -6.58 13.06
CA PHE A 27 9.25 -5.53 13.40
C PHE A 27 8.97 -4.24 12.63
N TYR A 28 8.72 -4.34 11.32
CA TYR A 28 8.41 -3.19 10.49
C TYR A 28 7.10 -2.50 10.90
N LEU A 29 6.04 -3.27 11.18
CA LEU A 29 4.78 -2.71 11.69
C LEU A 29 4.95 -2.04 13.06
N SER A 30 5.76 -2.62 13.95
CA SER A 30 6.09 -2.02 15.24
C SER A 30 6.89 -0.73 15.09
N TYR A 31 7.82 -0.68 14.14
CA TYR A 31 8.55 0.54 13.79
C TYR A 31 7.61 1.65 13.28
N LEU A 32 6.67 1.31 12.39
CA LEU A 32 5.65 2.26 11.91
C LEU A 32 4.72 2.72 13.03
N ALA A 33 4.33 1.82 13.94
CA ALA A 33 3.52 2.17 15.12
C ALA A 33 4.25 3.17 16.02
N TRP A 34 5.54 2.96 16.26
CA TRP A 34 6.38 3.89 17.02
C TRP A 34 6.49 5.26 16.35
N GLY A 35 6.65 5.29 15.02
CA GLY A 35 6.63 6.52 14.24
C GLY A 35 5.31 7.28 14.39
N ALA A 36 4.18 6.57 14.29
CA ALA A 36 2.85 7.15 14.50
C ALA A 36 2.66 7.66 15.94
N PHE A 37 3.14 6.93 16.95
CA PHE A 37 3.07 7.34 18.35
C PHE A 37 3.87 8.62 18.64
N LYS A 38 5.05 8.76 18.03
CA LYS A 38 5.90 9.96 18.16
C LYS A 38 5.49 11.13 17.26
N ALA A 39 4.57 10.92 16.32
CA ALA A 39 4.15 11.95 15.38
C ALA A 39 3.45 13.09 16.13
N LYS A 40 4.07 14.27 16.08
CA LYS A 40 3.49 15.50 16.63
C LYS A 40 2.46 16.07 15.64
N PRO A 41 1.42 16.75 16.12
CA PRO A 41 0.52 17.50 15.25
C PRO A 41 1.31 18.47 14.39
N ILE A 42 1.14 18.35 13.08
CA ILE A 42 1.73 19.25 12.10
C ILE A 42 0.76 20.42 11.97
N GLN A 43 1.18 21.58 12.45
CA GLN A 43 0.55 22.82 12.01
C GLN A 43 0.99 23.03 10.58
N VAL A 44 0.05 22.93 9.64
CA VAL A 44 0.25 23.39 8.28
C VAL A 44 0.31 24.92 8.35
N LYS A 45 1.45 25.47 8.76
CA LYS A 45 1.74 26.89 8.53
C LYS A 45 1.60 27.07 7.03
N GLY A 46 0.75 28.00 6.63
CA GLY A 46 0.48 28.36 5.24
C GLY A 46 1.69 28.95 4.52
N ASN A 47 2.84 28.26 4.56
CA ASN A 47 3.72 28.27 3.41
C ASN A 47 2.97 27.50 2.33
N THR A 48 2.10 28.21 1.63
CA THR A 48 1.96 28.02 0.21
C THR A 48 3.34 28.30 -0.39
N GLU A 49 4.29 27.37 -0.22
CA GLU A 49 5.26 27.19 -1.29
C GLU A 49 4.40 27.08 -2.53
N ASN A 50 4.61 27.99 -3.47
CA ASN A 50 3.87 28.07 -4.71
C ASN A 50 4.04 26.73 -5.45
N PHE A 51 3.27 25.72 -5.07
CA PHE A 51 3.03 24.50 -5.81
C PHE A 51 2.08 24.85 -6.95
N ASN A 52 2.39 25.89 -7.72
CA ASN A 52 1.68 26.27 -8.94
C ASN A 52 1.78 25.19 -10.02
N ASP A 53 2.63 24.19 -9.80
CA ASP A 53 2.94 23.17 -10.77
C ASP A 53 2.33 21.83 -10.34
N ASN A 54 1.00 21.73 -10.43
CA ASN A 54 0.25 20.47 -10.22
C ASN A 54 0.88 19.29 -10.98
N LYS A 55 1.51 19.56 -12.13
CA LYS A 55 2.27 18.56 -12.91
C LYS A 55 3.47 17.98 -12.14
N LYS A 56 4.19 18.78 -11.34
CA LYS A 56 5.31 18.29 -10.51
C LYS A 56 4.82 17.37 -9.40
N LEU A 57 3.68 17.66 -8.78
CA LEU A 57 3.09 16.81 -7.75
C LEU A 57 2.61 15.47 -8.32
N ILE A 58 1.92 15.49 -9.46
CA ILE A 58 1.51 14.28 -10.18
C ILE A 58 2.73 13.45 -10.56
N LYS A 59 3.77 14.08 -11.12
CA LYS A 59 5.01 13.39 -11.50
C LYS A 59 5.72 12.79 -10.29
N LYS A 60 5.76 13.49 -9.15
CA LYS A 60 6.35 12.98 -7.91
C LYS A 60 5.58 11.77 -7.38
N GLY A 61 4.26 11.83 -7.37
CA GLY A 61 3.40 10.71 -6.99
C GLY A 61 3.58 9.48 -7.90
N LEU A 62 3.63 9.72 -9.22
CA LEU A 62 3.86 8.67 -10.21
C LEU A 62 5.23 8.00 -10.03
N ILE A 63 6.30 8.80 -9.91
CA ILE A 63 7.67 8.29 -9.70
C ILE A 63 7.76 7.50 -8.40
N MET A 64 7.16 7.99 -7.31
CA MET A 64 7.18 7.31 -6.02
C MET A 64 6.44 5.96 -6.08
N ASN A 65 5.33 5.88 -6.81
CA ASN A 65 4.58 4.64 -6.97
C ASN A 65 5.29 3.64 -7.90
N LEU A 66 5.78 4.11 -9.05
CA LEU A 66 6.53 3.29 -10.01
C LEU A 66 7.87 2.80 -9.46
N SER A 67 8.56 3.61 -8.65
CA SER A 67 9.83 3.24 -8.03
C SER A 67 9.65 2.37 -6.80
N ASN A 68 8.42 2.03 -6.41
CA ASN A 68 8.17 1.19 -5.25
C ASN A 68 8.42 -0.28 -5.62
N PRO A 69 9.55 -0.89 -5.20
CA PRO A 69 9.88 -2.26 -5.58
C PRO A 69 8.82 -3.26 -5.09
N LYS A 70 8.10 -2.92 -4.01
CA LYS A 70 7.01 -3.75 -3.48
C LYS A 70 5.88 -3.94 -4.50
N VAL A 71 5.55 -2.89 -5.24
CA VAL A 71 4.47 -2.90 -6.24
C VAL A 71 4.89 -3.76 -7.44
N ILE A 72 6.13 -3.61 -7.91
CA ILE A 72 6.68 -4.38 -9.02
C ILE A 72 6.73 -5.88 -8.65
N ILE A 73 7.28 -6.22 -7.48
CA ILE A 73 7.36 -7.59 -7.00
C ILE A 73 5.96 -8.20 -6.84
N PHE A 74 4.99 -7.44 -6.33
CA PHE A 74 3.60 -7.88 -6.24
C PHE A 74 3.03 -8.21 -7.62
N PHE A 75 3.21 -7.35 -8.63
CA PHE A 75 2.71 -7.66 -9.97
C PHE A 75 3.37 -8.88 -10.59
N LEU A 76 4.69 -8.99 -10.51
CA LEU A 76 5.41 -10.14 -11.04
C LEU A 76 5.00 -11.45 -10.36
N ALA A 77 4.72 -11.40 -9.05
CA ALA A 77 4.30 -12.57 -8.29
C ALA A 77 2.84 -12.96 -8.57
N PHE A 78 1.91 -12.00 -8.64
CA PHE A 78 0.47 -12.28 -8.64
C PHE A 78 -0.17 -12.23 -10.02
N PHE A 79 0.23 -11.34 -10.92
CA PHE A 79 -0.45 -11.17 -12.21
C PHE A 79 -0.35 -12.37 -13.15
N PRO A 80 0.82 -13.05 -13.28
CA PRO A 80 0.91 -14.26 -14.08
C PRO A 80 -0.07 -15.36 -13.63
N GLN A 81 -0.43 -15.39 -12.34
CA GLN A 81 -1.38 -16.38 -11.81
C GLN A 81 -2.82 -16.16 -12.33
N PHE A 82 -3.14 -14.96 -12.80
CA PHE A 82 -4.44 -14.64 -13.41
C PHE A 82 -4.43 -14.78 -14.94
N THR A 83 -3.32 -15.23 -15.53
CA THR A 83 -3.21 -15.45 -16.97
C THR A 83 -3.46 -16.91 -17.33
N THR A 84 -3.99 -17.13 -18.54
CA THR A 84 -4.29 -18.48 -19.05
C THR A 84 -3.49 -18.77 -20.32
N ASN A 85 -2.80 -19.92 -20.35
CA ASN A 85 -2.04 -20.42 -21.50
C ASN A 85 -2.93 -21.30 -22.40
N ASN A 86 -4.11 -20.82 -22.77
CA ASN A 86 -5.03 -21.57 -23.61
C ASN A 86 -4.79 -21.24 -25.08
N VAL A 87 -4.87 -22.24 -25.98
CA VAL A 87 -4.52 -22.07 -27.41
C VAL A 87 -5.42 -21.04 -28.11
N ASN A 88 -6.64 -20.83 -27.60
CA ASN A 88 -7.60 -19.84 -28.09
C ASN A 88 -7.57 -18.50 -27.33
N ALA A 89 -6.69 -18.35 -26.34
CA ALA A 89 -6.59 -17.13 -25.54
C ALA A 89 -5.62 -16.12 -26.17
N ILE A 90 -5.84 -14.83 -25.86
CA ILE A 90 -4.95 -13.73 -26.23
C ILE A 90 -3.55 -13.99 -25.60
N PRO A 91 -2.43 -13.59 -26.25
CA PRO A 91 -1.10 -13.76 -25.68
C PRO A 91 -0.98 -13.27 -24.23
N VAL A 92 -0.23 -14.00 -23.40
CA VAL A 92 -0.03 -13.69 -21.97
C VAL A 92 0.46 -12.26 -21.74
N SER A 93 1.32 -11.74 -22.62
CA SER A 93 1.81 -10.35 -22.58
C SER A 93 0.67 -9.32 -22.66
N LEU A 94 -0.32 -9.56 -23.52
CA LEU A 94 -1.50 -8.72 -23.67
C LEU A 94 -2.48 -8.89 -22.49
N GLN A 95 -2.63 -10.10 -21.95
CA GLN A 95 -3.41 -10.32 -20.72
C GLN A 95 -2.82 -9.54 -19.53
N LEU A 96 -1.50 -9.59 -19.36
CA LEU A 96 -0.78 -8.83 -18.33
C LEU A 96 -0.92 -7.32 -18.54
N LEU A 97 -0.87 -6.84 -19.79
CA LEU A 97 -1.08 -5.44 -20.12
C LEU A 97 -2.51 -4.99 -19.73
N CYS A 98 -3.54 -5.75 -20.09
CA CYS A 98 -4.93 -5.46 -19.73
C CYS A 98 -5.13 -5.44 -18.22
N LEU A 99 -4.56 -6.42 -17.49
CA LEU A 99 -4.66 -6.50 -16.04
C LEU A 99 -3.92 -5.33 -15.36
N GLY A 100 -2.78 -4.92 -15.91
CA GLY A 100 -2.04 -3.72 -15.51
C GLY A 100 -2.85 -2.45 -15.69
N LEU A 101 -3.45 -2.25 -16.86
CA LEU A 101 -4.29 -1.08 -17.13
C LEU A 101 -5.51 -1.03 -16.21
N LEU A 102 -6.19 -2.17 -16.02
CA LEU A 102 -7.34 -2.27 -15.12
C LEU A 102 -6.94 -1.90 -13.68
N PHE A 103 -5.81 -2.42 -13.19
CA PHE A 103 -5.29 -2.04 -11.88
C PHE A 103 -5.02 -0.54 -11.79
N VAL A 104 -4.35 0.05 -12.78
CA VAL A 104 -4.03 1.48 -12.79
C VAL A 104 -5.31 2.32 -12.74
N CYS A 105 -6.35 1.94 -13.50
CA CYS A 105 -7.64 2.62 -13.47
C CYS A 105 -8.29 2.57 -12.08
N ILE A 106 -8.34 1.40 -11.45
CA ILE A 106 -8.91 1.25 -10.10
C ILE A 106 -8.10 2.06 -9.08
N ALA A 107 -6.77 1.94 -9.11
CA ALA A 107 -5.89 2.68 -8.21
C ALA A 107 -6.05 4.19 -8.38
N PHE A 108 -6.19 4.68 -9.62
CA PHE A 108 -6.45 6.08 -9.91
C PHE A 108 -7.78 6.56 -9.33
N ILE A 109 -8.86 5.80 -9.51
CA ILE A 109 -10.19 6.15 -8.94
C ILE A 109 -10.12 6.22 -7.41
N VAL A 110 -9.50 5.23 -6.77
CA VAL A 110 -9.35 5.17 -5.32
C VAL A 110 -8.52 6.36 -4.80
N PHE A 111 -7.37 6.65 -5.42
CA PHE A 111 -6.55 7.78 -5.01
C PHE A 111 -7.20 9.13 -5.31
N ALA A 112 -7.94 9.26 -6.41
CA ALA A 112 -8.68 10.48 -6.70
C ALA A 112 -9.77 10.72 -5.65
N LEU A 113 -10.51 9.68 -5.26
CA LEU A 113 -11.52 9.76 -4.20
C LEU A 113 -10.88 10.15 -2.86
N ILE A 114 -9.77 9.51 -2.48
CA ILE A 114 -9.02 9.82 -1.26
C ILE A 114 -8.51 11.26 -1.30
N SER A 115 -7.96 11.72 -2.43
CA SER A 115 -7.46 13.09 -2.60
C SER A 115 -8.59 14.12 -2.47
N TYR A 116 -9.75 13.84 -3.06
CA TYR A 116 -10.92 14.71 -2.97
C TYR A 116 -11.44 14.81 -1.54
N LEU A 117 -11.62 13.67 -0.87
CA LEU A 117 -12.01 13.61 0.54
C LEU A 117 -10.97 14.26 1.44
N SER A 118 -9.69 14.03 1.19
CA SER A 118 -8.61 14.64 1.95
C SER A 118 -8.62 16.16 1.85
N GLY A 119 -9.01 16.75 0.72
CA GLY A 119 -9.16 18.21 0.61
C GLY A 119 -10.21 18.78 1.56
N PHE A 120 -11.33 18.08 1.72
CA PHE A 120 -12.40 18.45 2.65
C PHE A 120 -12.00 18.21 4.12
N LEU A 121 -11.40 17.05 4.42
CA LEU A 121 -10.96 16.72 5.78
C LEU A 121 -9.72 17.50 6.23
N ASN A 122 -8.89 17.97 5.29
CA ASN A 122 -7.66 18.68 5.63
C ASN A 122 -7.94 19.98 6.40
N SER A 123 -8.98 20.74 6.07
CA SER A 123 -9.32 21.96 6.81
C SER A 123 -9.78 21.67 8.25
N ALA A 124 -10.51 20.57 8.47
CA ALA A 124 -10.96 20.16 9.80
C ALA A 124 -9.84 19.52 10.65
N ILE A 125 -8.95 18.74 10.02
CA ILE A 125 -7.84 18.03 10.69
C ILE A 125 -6.65 18.96 10.94
N SER A 126 -6.27 19.80 9.98
CA SER A 126 -5.10 20.69 10.10
C SER A 126 -5.27 21.74 11.19
N ASN A 127 -6.50 22.21 11.42
CA ASN A 127 -6.81 23.22 12.41
C ASN A 127 -6.97 22.67 13.83
N ASN A 128 -7.12 21.35 14.01
CA ASN A 128 -7.35 20.76 15.33
C ASN A 128 -6.24 19.77 15.73
N PRO A 129 -5.28 20.18 16.58
CA PRO A 129 -4.16 19.32 16.99
C PRO A 129 -4.61 18.08 17.78
N SER A 130 -5.78 18.13 18.44
CA SER A 130 -6.34 16.98 19.15
C SER A 130 -6.79 15.88 18.19
N ILE A 131 -7.37 16.24 17.03
CA ILE A 131 -7.79 15.28 15.99
C ILE A 131 -6.56 14.62 15.37
N GLN A 132 -5.51 15.37 15.06
CA GLN A 132 -4.26 14.80 14.54
C GLN A 132 -3.62 13.82 15.53
N THR A 133 -3.62 14.17 16.82
CA THR A 133 -3.10 13.28 17.87
C THR A 133 -3.95 12.02 18.00
N ALA A 134 -5.29 12.13 17.89
CA ALA A 134 -6.19 10.99 17.92
C ALA A 134 -5.97 10.06 16.71
N LEU A 135 -5.84 10.61 15.50
CA LEU A 135 -5.55 9.85 14.29
C LEU A 135 -4.20 9.11 14.41
N ASN A 136 -3.15 9.80 14.87
CA ASN A 136 -1.84 9.19 15.11
C ASN A 136 -1.89 8.03 16.11
N LYS A 137 -2.69 8.17 17.18
CA LYS A 137 -2.93 7.11 18.16
C LYS A 137 -3.70 5.93 17.56
N ILE A 138 -4.74 6.19 16.77
CA ILE A 138 -5.50 5.15 16.08
C ILE A 138 -4.60 4.40 15.09
N THR A 139 -3.79 5.10 14.30
CA THR A 139 -2.82 4.49 13.38
C THR A 139 -1.80 3.63 14.13
N CYS A 140 -1.27 4.12 15.25
CA CYS A 140 -0.39 3.34 16.12
C CYS A 140 -1.08 2.06 16.59
N LEU A 141 -2.31 2.16 17.08
CA LEU A 141 -3.09 1.02 17.57
C LEU A 141 -3.36 0.00 16.46
N ILE A 142 -3.72 0.46 15.26
CA ILE A 142 -3.92 -0.40 14.09
C ILE A 142 -2.62 -1.14 13.74
N PHE A 143 -1.47 -0.46 13.68
CA PHE A 143 -0.20 -1.11 13.36
C PHE A 143 0.24 -2.11 14.43
N ILE A 144 0.03 -1.82 15.72
CA ILE A 144 0.28 -2.78 16.80
C ILE A 144 -0.66 -3.99 16.66
N ALA A 145 -1.95 -3.77 16.44
CA ALA A 145 -2.92 -4.84 16.27
C ALA A 145 -2.58 -5.74 15.08
N LEU A 146 -2.15 -5.15 13.95
CA LEU A 146 -1.68 -5.89 12.78
C LEU A 146 -0.37 -6.64 13.07
N ALA A 147 0.58 -6.06 13.81
CA ALA A 147 1.81 -6.74 14.18
C ALA A 147 1.54 -7.96 15.07
N VAL A 148 0.67 -7.81 16.08
CA VAL A 148 0.24 -8.89 16.97
C VAL A 148 -0.52 -9.95 16.20
N ASN A 149 -1.48 -9.56 15.35
CA ASN A 149 -2.21 -10.51 14.51
C ASN A 149 -1.26 -11.27 13.58
N LEU A 150 -0.27 -10.60 12.98
CA LEU A 150 0.73 -11.23 12.14
C LEU A 150 1.55 -12.26 12.92
N LEU A 151 1.94 -11.96 14.18
CA LEU A 151 2.66 -12.88 15.07
C LEU A 151 1.80 -14.08 15.52
N ILE A 152 0.50 -13.87 15.77
CA ILE A 152 -0.43 -14.92 16.22
C ILE A 152 -0.96 -15.76 15.06
N SER A 153 -1.01 -15.21 13.84
CA SER A 153 -1.52 -15.91 12.66
C SER A 153 -0.72 -17.20 12.42
N GLN A 154 -1.41 -18.33 12.52
CA GLN A 154 -0.91 -19.66 12.17
C GLN A 154 -1.43 -20.00 10.77
N PHE A 155 -0.55 -20.46 9.87
CA PHE A 155 -0.87 -20.84 8.49
C PHE A 155 -0.57 -22.33 8.23
#